data_AF-A0A2D7PGF6-F1
#
_entry.id   AF-A0A2D7PGF6-F1
#
_cell.length_a   1.000
_cell.length_b   1.000
_cell.length_c   1.000
_cell.angle_alpha   90.00
_cell.angle_beta   90.00
_cell.angle_gamma   90.00
#
_symmetry.space_group_name_H-M   'P 1'
#
loop_
_entity.id
_entity.type
_entity.pdbx_description
1 polymer ?
#
loop_
_entity_poly.entity_id
_entity_poly.type
_entity_poly.pdbx_seq_one_letter_code
_entity_poly.pdbx_strand_id
1 'polypeptide(L)'
;MKNFYHILGLSFEPAPEQQLIEAAYRALVKLYHPDVYKGDKKSLKRKISEINEAYDTLSDYEKRKDYDKNLKKIQIEKSFQFTDDEFEDKDLFNNKYIDEDWEIALLVYPELENIKENLLKYSLKLSFQFQFYLLETKEFNKLNDVENRFINAFLERKFGTSFEIKSLSKFLIENNYKKNAKYLNKLIQVIGSKSENRIIKTFFKQFPEIENVFSNQQNINKKETYTNFFEKYQNYLLILLVIFLIIFIFIVASF
;
A
#
# COMPACT_ATOMS: atom_id res chain seq x y z
N MET A 1 13.68 -16.67 2.10
CA MET A 1 12.42 -16.75 2.88
C MET A 1 11.39 -15.91 2.15
N LYS A 2 10.19 -16.42 1.90
CA LYS A 2 9.12 -15.63 1.27
C LYS A 2 8.53 -14.66 2.30
N ASN A 3 8.06 -13.49 1.86
CA ASN A 3 7.31 -12.58 2.72
C ASN A 3 5.83 -12.98 2.72
N PHE A 4 5.36 -13.57 3.82
CA PHE A 4 4.00 -14.08 3.98
C PHE A 4 2.97 -12.95 4.03
N TYR A 5 3.33 -11.77 4.53
CA TYR A 5 2.46 -10.60 4.46
C TYR A 5 2.21 -10.20 3.01
N HIS A 6 3.27 -10.15 2.19
CA HIS A 6 3.13 -9.85 0.76
C HIS A 6 2.34 -10.91 -0.01
N ILE A 7 2.41 -12.18 0.38
CA ILE A 7 1.56 -13.24 -0.19
C ILE A 7 0.08 -12.95 0.13
N LEU A 8 -0.22 -12.54 1.35
CA LEU A 8 -1.57 -12.14 1.77
C LEU A 8 -2.00 -10.76 1.22
N GLY A 9 -1.12 -10.04 0.50
CA GLY A 9 -1.42 -8.69 0.01
C GLY A 9 -1.40 -7.63 1.11
N LEU A 10 -0.69 -7.88 2.21
CA LEU A 10 -0.54 -7.00 3.36
C LEU A 10 0.86 -6.40 3.41
N SER A 11 0.94 -5.17 3.93
CA SER A 11 2.19 -4.55 4.31
C SER A 11 2.70 -5.16 5.62
N PHE A 12 4.01 -5.26 5.79
CA PHE A 12 4.62 -5.66 7.06
C PHE A 12 4.92 -4.46 7.98
N GLU A 13 4.99 -3.25 7.43
CA GLU A 13 5.36 -2.02 8.15
C GLU A 13 4.29 -0.93 7.96
N PRO A 14 3.34 -0.79 8.91
CA PRO A 14 3.27 -1.45 10.22
C PRO A 14 2.76 -2.89 10.16
N ALA A 15 3.06 -3.68 11.21
CA ALA A 15 2.60 -5.05 11.32
C ALA A 15 1.06 -5.11 11.40
N PRO A 16 0.39 -5.91 10.56
CA PRO A 16 -1.07 -5.90 10.48
C PRO A 16 -1.71 -6.60 11.68
N GLU A 17 -2.90 -6.16 12.07
CA GLU A 17 -3.68 -6.82 13.11
C GLU A 17 -4.16 -8.21 12.68
N GLN A 18 -4.49 -9.07 13.65
CA GLN A 18 -4.95 -10.43 13.39
C GLN A 18 -6.19 -10.47 12.50
N GLN A 19 -7.19 -9.62 12.77
CA GLN A 19 -8.44 -9.56 12.00
C GLN A 19 -8.19 -9.21 10.53
N LEU A 20 -7.20 -8.36 10.27
CA LEU A 20 -6.78 -7.99 8.91
C LEU A 20 -6.14 -9.18 8.17
N ILE A 21 -5.35 -10.00 8.86
CA ILE A 21 -4.77 -11.24 8.29
C ILE A 21 -5.87 -12.22 7.88
N GLU A 22 -6.86 -12.43 8.74
CA GLU A 22 -7.99 -13.31 8.48
C GLU A 22 -8.87 -12.82 7.31
N ALA A 23 -9.20 -11.53 7.29
CA ALA A 23 -9.98 -10.94 6.22
C ALA A 23 -9.23 -10.98 4.86
N ALA A 24 -7.91 -10.72 4.87
CA ALA A 24 -7.08 -10.80 3.66
C ALA A 24 -7.01 -12.24 3.12
N TYR A 25 -6.90 -13.24 4.00
CA TYR A 25 -6.97 -14.64 3.61
C TYR A 25 -8.30 -15.00 2.95
N ARG A 26 -9.44 -14.62 3.55
CA ARG A 26 -10.77 -14.89 2.98
C ARG A 26 -10.98 -14.19 1.64
N ALA A 27 -10.53 -12.94 1.50
CA ALA A 27 -10.57 -12.21 0.24
C ALA A 27 -9.75 -12.92 -0.86
N LEU A 28 -8.59 -13.48 -0.50
CA LEU A 28 -7.76 -14.26 -1.41
C LEU A 28 -8.39 -15.60 -1.79
N VAL A 29 -9.08 -16.28 -0.88
CA VAL A 29 -9.82 -17.50 -1.20
C VAL A 29 -10.92 -17.22 -2.23
N LYS A 30 -11.68 -16.13 -2.08
CA LYS A 30 -12.68 -15.67 -3.06
C LYS A 30 -12.02 -15.36 -4.42
N LEU A 31 -10.89 -14.65 -4.40
CA LEU A 31 -10.14 -14.27 -5.60
C LEU A 31 -9.64 -15.47 -6.43
N TYR A 32 -9.22 -16.56 -5.76
CA TYR A 32 -8.73 -17.77 -6.41
C TYR A 32 -9.82 -18.85 -6.58
N HIS A 33 -11.10 -18.51 -6.38
CA HIS A 33 -12.22 -19.39 -6.71
C HIS A 33 -12.32 -19.62 -8.24
N PRO A 34 -12.76 -20.80 -8.73
CA PRO A 34 -12.89 -21.08 -10.17
C PRO A 34 -13.78 -20.11 -10.96
N ASP A 35 -14.69 -19.40 -10.28
CA ASP A 35 -15.54 -18.38 -10.92
C ASP A 35 -14.74 -17.14 -11.32
N VAL A 36 -13.78 -16.75 -10.48
CA VAL A 36 -12.94 -15.56 -10.64
C VAL A 36 -11.63 -15.90 -11.34
N TYR A 37 -10.91 -16.93 -10.90
CA TYR A 37 -9.60 -17.31 -11.45
C TYR A 37 -9.73 -18.19 -12.69
N LYS A 38 -9.05 -17.79 -13.77
CA LYS A 38 -9.06 -18.46 -15.07
C LYS A 38 -7.68 -18.92 -15.53
N GLY A 39 -6.68 -18.88 -14.65
CA GLY A 39 -5.35 -19.41 -14.92
C GLY A 39 -5.28 -20.94 -14.87
N ASP A 40 -4.10 -21.49 -15.12
CA ASP A 40 -3.90 -22.93 -15.15
C ASP A 40 -3.94 -23.59 -13.75
N LYS A 41 -4.32 -24.87 -13.69
CA LYS A 41 -4.47 -25.63 -12.45
C LYS A 41 -3.17 -25.71 -11.64
N LYS A 42 -2.00 -25.72 -12.28
CA LYS A 42 -0.70 -25.82 -11.60
C LYS A 42 -0.37 -24.50 -10.90
N SER A 43 -0.57 -23.37 -11.57
CA SER A 43 -0.45 -22.04 -10.99
C SER A 43 -1.43 -21.83 -9.84
N LEU A 44 -2.70 -22.23 -10.02
CA LEU A 44 -3.71 -22.16 -8.97
C LEU A 44 -3.30 -22.94 -7.72
N LYS A 45 -2.91 -24.22 -7.88
CA LYS A 45 -2.49 -25.08 -6.77
C LYS A 45 -1.31 -24.49 -6.01
N ARG A 46 -0.32 -23.94 -6.73
CA ARG A 46 0.83 -23.27 -6.11
C ARG A 46 0.37 -22.05 -5.30
N LYS A 47 -0.49 -21.21 -5.86
CA LYS A 47 -0.98 -20.00 -5.18
C LYS A 47 -1.79 -20.31 -3.93
N ILE A 48 -2.73 -21.25 -4.01
CA ILE A 48 -3.50 -21.69 -2.84
C ILE A 48 -2.58 -22.23 -1.75
N SER A 49 -1.58 -23.05 -2.12
CA SER A 49 -0.60 -23.57 -1.16
C SER A 49 0.19 -22.45 -0.48
N GLU A 50 0.64 -21.45 -1.24
CA GLU A 50 1.37 -20.29 -0.70
C GLU A 50 0.50 -19.46 0.26
N ILE A 51 -0.78 -19.27 -0.10
CA ILE A 51 -1.74 -18.48 0.69
C ILE A 51 -2.06 -19.21 2.00
N ASN A 52 -2.28 -20.53 1.96
CA ASN A 52 -2.52 -21.33 3.15
C ASN A 52 -1.29 -21.35 4.06
N GLU A 53 -0.08 -21.57 3.52
CA GLU A 53 1.16 -21.55 4.30
C GLU A 53 1.39 -20.19 4.99
N ALA A 54 1.14 -19.10 4.27
CA ALA A 54 1.23 -17.75 4.81
C ALA A 54 0.21 -17.54 5.94
N TYR A 55 -1.05 -17.93 5.72
CA TYR A 55 -2.10 -17.80 6.72
C TYR A 55 -1.81 -18.66 7.95
N ASP A 56 -1.50 -19.94 7.80
CA ASP A 56 -1.21 -20.88 8.90
C ASP A 56 -0.06 -20.43 9.80
N THR A 57 0.88 -19.64 9.25
CA THR A 57 1.99 -19.05 10.00
C THR A 57 1.59 -17.75 10.65
N LEU A 58 0.93 -16.85 9.91
CA LEU A 58 0.62 -15.49 10.37
C LEU A 58 -0.59 -15.44 11.29
N SER A 59 -1.49 -16.41 11.21
CA SER A 59 -2.69 -16.47 12.06
C SER A 59 -2.39 -17.02 13.46
N ASP A 60 -1.28 -17.75 13.62
CA ASP A 60 -0.82 -18.28 14.90
C ASP A 60 0.18 -17.31 15.55
N TYR A 61 -0.11 -16.90 16.79
CA TYR A 61 0.67 -15.88 17.48
C TYR A 61 2.16 -16.24 17.66
N GLU A 62 2.46 -17.46 18.10
CA GLU A 62 3.85 -17.88 18.36
C GLU A 62 4.62 -18.07 17.05
N LYS A 63 4.00 -18.72 16.05
CA LYS A 63 4.63 -18.86 14.72
C LYS A 63 4.87 -17.52 14.07
N ARG A 64 3.90 -16.60 14.13
CA ARG A 64 4.02 -15.25 13.60
C ARG A 64 5.14 -14.49 14.26
N LYS A 65 5.26 -14.57 15.59
CA LYS A 65 6.32 -13.88 16.34
C LYS A 65 7.72 -14.34 15.92
N ASP A 66 7.92 -15.65 15.79
CA ASP A 66 9.19 -16.21 15.32
C ASP A 66 9.46 -15.85 13.85
N TYR A 67 8.42 -15.90 13.02
CA TYR A 67 8.48 -15.49 11.63
C TYR A 67 8.89 -14.02 11.48
N ASP A 68 8.24 -13.11 12.23
CA ASP A 68 8.51 -11.67 12.20
C ASP A 68 9.94 -11.35 12.63
N LYS A 69 10.44 -12.05 13.66
CA LYS A 69 11.84 -11.91 14.12
C LYS A 69 12.82 -12.29 13.01
N ASN A 70 12.58 -13.40 12.33
CA ASN A 70 13.40 -13.85 11.21
C ASN A 70 13.30 -12.92 9.99
N LEU A 71 12.09 -12.40 9.71
CA LEU A 71 11.85 -11.50 8.59
C LEU A 71 12.59 -10.17 8.77
N LYS A 72 12.54 -9.58 9.96
CA LYS A 72 13.30 -8.36 10.31
C LYS A 72 14.80 -8.56 10.15
N LYS A 73 15.32 -9.68 10.66
CA LYS A 73 16.75 -10.02 10.49
C LYS A 73 17.14 -10.11 9.02
N ILE A 74 16.32 -10.76 8.20
CA ILE A 74 16.58 -10.88 6.76
C ILE A 74 16.50 -9.53 6.05
N GLN A 75 15.56 -8.66 6.39
CA GLN A 75 15.50 -7.30 5.82
C GLN A 75 16.75 -6.48 6.16
N ILE A 76 17.28 -6.64 7.38
CA ILE A 76 18.51 -5.98 7.83
C ILE A 76 19.75 -6.57 7.13
N GLU A 77 19.82 -7.88 6.90
CA GLU A 77 21.01 -8.54 6.37
C GLU A 77 21.04 -8.56 4.83
N LYS A 78 19.93 -8.91 4.19
CA LYS A 78 19.81 -9.01 2.73
C LYS A 78 19.07 -7.80 2.21
N SER A 79 19.71 -7.01 1.34
CA SER A 79 18.98 -6.14 0.42
C SER A 79 17.93 -7.01 -0.26
N PHE A 80 16.67 -6.74 0.05
CA PHE A 80 15.45 -7.44 -0.35
C PHE A 80 15.72 -8.41 -1.52
N GLN A 81 15.79 -9.71 -1.24
CA GLN A 81 15.69 -10.72 -2.30
C GLN A 81 14.26 -10.60 -2.81
N PHE A 82 14.04 -9.66 -3.73
CA PHE A 82 12.84 -9.62 -4.54
C PHE A 82 12.69 -11.02 -5.08
N THR A 83 11.58 -11.67 -4.74
CA THR A 83 11.11 -12.79 -5.53
C THR A 83 11.15 -12.36 -6.99
N ASP A 84 11.38 -13.29 -7.92
CA ASP A 84 11.28 -13.09 -9.38
C ASP A 84 9.85 -12.66 -9.84
N ASP A 85 9.08 -12.02 -8.96
CA ASP A 85 7.82 -11.37 -9.23
C ASP A 85 8.09 -10.20 -10.17
N GLU A 86 7.97 -10.49 -11.46
CA GLU A 86 7.76 -9.50 -12.50
C GLU A 86 6.74 -8.45 -12.03
N PHE A 87 6.96 -7.18 -12.40
CA PHE A 87 6.09 -6.07 -12.03
C PHE A 87 4.61 -6.36 -12.34
N GLU A 88 4.33 -7.10 -13.41
CA GLU A 88 2.98 -7.52 -13.79
C GLU A 88 2.59 -8.84 -13.15
N ASP A 89 1.41 -8.87 -12.53
CA ASP A 89 0.84 -10.12 -12.04
C ASP A 89 0.45 -10.99 -13.27
N LYS A 90 0.99 -12.21 -13.35
CA LYS A 90 0.70 -13.19 -14.42
C LYS A 90 -0.63 -13.92 -14.22
N ASP A 91 -1.30 -13.68 -13.10
CA ASP A 91 -2.55 -14.33 -12.75
C ASP A 91 -3.65 -13.87 -13.71
N LEU A 92 -4.41 -14.84 -14.23
CA LEU A 92 -5.52 -14.58 -15.14
C LEU A 92 -6.82 -14.63 -14.35
N PHE A 93 -7.53 -13.51 -14.31
CA PHE A 93 -8.84 -13.39 -13.68
C PHE A 93 -9.90 -13.09 -14.73
N ASN A 94 -11.13 -13.48 -14.45
CA ASN A 94 -12.29 -13.15 -15.27
C ASN A 94 -12.59 -11.65 -15.16
N ASN A 95 -12.26 -10.88 -16.19
CA ASN A 95 -12.53 -9.45 -16.25
C ASN A 95 -14.03 -9.10 -16.33
N LYS A 96 -14.89 -10.10 -16.59
CA LYS A 96 -16.36 -9.96 -16.57
C LYS A 96 -16.98 -10.51 -15.29
N TYR A 97 -16.18 -10.90 -14.30
CA TYR A 97 -16.72 -11.27 -13.01
C TYR A 97 -17.41 -10.05 -12.39
N ILE A 98 -18.66 -10.25 -11.99
CA ILE A 98 -19.49 -9.24 -11.33
C ILE A 98 -19.88 -9.84 -9.99
N ASP A 99 -19.61 -9.11 -8.93
CA ASP A 99 -20.03 -9.45 -7.59
C ASP A 99 -21.30 -8.65 -7.28
N GLU A 100 -22.42 -9.34 -7.04
CA GLU A 100 -23.72 -8.68 -6.80
C GLU A 100 -23.65 -7.75 -5.57
N ASP A 101 -22.93 -8.16 -4.52
CA ASP A 101 -22.74 -7.32 -3.33
C ASP A 101 -21.92 -6.06 -3.63
N TRP A 102 -21.00 -6.13 -4.60
CA TRP A 102 -20.24 -4.96 -5.05
C TRP A 102 -21.12 -3.96 -5.81
N GLU A 103 -22.01 -4.46 -6.67
CA GLU A 103 -22.97 -3.59 -7.38
C GLU A 103 -23.89 -2.88 -6.39
N ILE A 104 -24.37 -3.59 -5.36
CA ILE A 104 -25.16 -2.99 -4.29
C ILE A 104 -24.32 -1.94 -3.52
N ALA A 105 -23.06 -2.25 -3.21
CA ALA A 105 -22.18 -1.30 -2.52
C ALA A 105 -21.96 -0.01 -3.34
N LEU A 106 -21.84 -0.10 -4.66
CA LEU A 106 -21.71 1.07 -5.55
C LEU A 106 -22.94 1.99 -5.52
N LEU A 107 -24.14 1.44 -5.28
CA LEU A 107 -25.35 2.25 -5.13
C LEU A 107 -25.31 3.13 -3.86
N VAL A 108 -24.62 2.66 -2.82
CA VAL A 108 -24.51 3.36 -1.52
C VAL A 108 -23.27 4.24 -1.45
N TYR A 109 -22.17 3.77 -2.04
CA TYR A 109 -20.83 4.39 -2.02
C TYR A 109 -20.32 4.57 -3.46
N PRO A 110 -20.83 5.55 -4.22
CA PRO A 110 -20.48 5.74 -5.63
C PRO A 110 -18.99 6.06 -5.86
N GLU A 111 -18.28 6.58 -4.85
CA GLU A 111 -16.84 6.82 -4.88
C GLU A 111 -16.00 5.54 -5.08
N LEU A 112 -16.57 4.36 -4.80
CA LEU A 112 -15.92 3.07 -5.00
C LEU A 112 -15.54 2.82 -6.47
N GLU A 113 -16.26 3.41 -7.44
CA GLU A 113 -15.92 3.27 -8.85
C GLU A 113 -14.56 3.94 -9.15
N ASN A 114 -14.34 5.14 -8.60
CA ASN A 114 -13.06 5.85 -8.76
C ASN A 114 -11.92 5.11 -8.05
N ILE A 115 -12.16 4.58 -6.85
CA ILE A 115 -11.16 3.77 -6.13
C ILE A 115 -10.80 2.52 -6.94
N LYS A 116 -11.80 1.81 -7.45
CA LYS A 116 -11.60 0.63 -8.31
C LYS A 116 -10.75 0.96 -9.52
N GLU A 117 -11.06 2.04 -10.25
CA GLU A 117 -10.29 2.49 -11.41
C GLU A 117 -8.85 2.89 -11.04
N ASN A 118 -8.65 3.56 -9.89
CA ASN A 118 -7.31 3.88 -9.40
C ASN A 118 -6.51 2.61 -9.09
N LEU A 119 -7.11 1.62 -8.42
CA LEU A 119 -6.44 0.35 -8.11
C LEU A 119 -6.12 -0.47 -9.36
N LEU A 120 -6.95 -0.39 -10.42
CA LEU A 120 -6.68 -1.04 -11.71
C LEU A 120 -5.39 -0.53 -12.38
N LYS A 121 -4.95 0.72 -12.11
CA LYS A 121 -3.66 1.24 -12.59
C LYS A 121 -2.48 0.44 -12.03
N TYR A 122 -2.61 -0.08 -10.80
CA TYR A 122 -1.60 -0.92 -10.14
C TYR A 122 -1.66 -2.36 -10.66
N SER A 123 -2.78 -3.06 -10.44
CA SER A 123 -3.07 -4.35 -11.06
C SER A 123 -4.54 -4.77 -10.89
N LEU A 124 -5.01 -5.64 -11.80
CA LEU A 124 -6.34 -6.26 -11.69
C LEU A 124 -6.50 -7.05 -10.38
N LYS A 125 -5.42 -7.75 -9.98
CA LYS A 125 -5.38 -8.49 -8.71
C LYS A 125 -5.64 -7.57 -7.53
N LEU A 126 -4.95 -6.42 -7.47
CA LEU A 126 -5.08 -5.47 -6.37
C LEU A 126 -6.52 -4.94 -6.26
N SER A 127 -7.13 -4.59 -7.40
CA SER A 127 -8.51 -4.13 -7.46
C SER A 127 -9.49 -5.17 -6.91
N PHE A 128 -9.40 -6.44 -7.33
CA PHE A 128 -10.26 -7.49 -6.78
C PHE A 128 -10.00 -7.78 -5.30
N GLN A 129 -8.73 -7.80 -4.87
CA GLN A 129 -8.40 -8.00 -3.46
C GLN A 129 -9.05 -6.93 -2.57
N PHE A 130 -9.00 -5.67 -2.99
CA PHE A 130 -9.66 -4.58 -2.29
C PHE A 130 -11.18 -4.78 -2.23
N GLN A 131 -11.82 -5.10 -3.37
CA GLN A 131 -13.26 -5.33 -3.44
C GLN A 131 -13.69 -6.45 -2.48
N PHE A 132 -13.07 -7.62 -2.57
CA PHE A 132 -13.41 -8.75 -1.70
C PHE A 132 -13.12 -8.48 -0.23
N TYR A 133 -12.03 -7.77 0.07
CA TYR A 133 -11.72 -7.39 1.44
C TYR A 133 -12.79 -6.44 2.01
N LEU A 134 -13.14 -5.40 1.28
CA LEU A 134 -14.11 -4.41 1.73
C LEU A 134 -15.50 -5.04 1.92
N LEU A 135 -15.92 -5.92 1.00
CA LEU A 135 -17.15 -6.68 1.15
C LEU A 135 -17.12 -7.67 2.32
N GLU A 136 -15.96 -8.20 2.68
CA GLU A 136 -15.81 -9.09 3.84
C GLU A 136 -15.86 -8.32 5.16
N THR A 137 -15.13 -7.21 5.27
CA THR A 137 -15.00 -6.46 6.53
C THR A 137 -16.08 -5.41 6.75
N LYS A 138 -16.77 -5.01 5.68
CA LYS A 138 -17.79 -3.94 5.67
C LYS A 138 -17.24 -2.59 6.17
N GLU A 139 -15.93 -2.35 6.08
CA GLU A 139 -15.25 -1.11 6.52
C GLU A 139 -15.46 0.07 5.54
N PHE A 140 -16.69 0.29 5.06
CA PHE A 140 -17.02 1.37 4.12
C PHE A 140 -16.89 2.78 4.73
N ASN A 141 -16.79 2.90 6.05
CA ASN A 141 -16.51 4.18 6.71
C ASN A 141 -15.02 4.56 6.69
N LYS A 142 -14.13 3.65 6.27
CA LYS A 142 -12.66 3.82 6.26
C LYS A 142 -12.06 3.59 4.87
N LEU A 143 -12.80 3.89 3.80
CA LEU A 143 -12.40 3.57 2.42
C LEU A 143 -10.98 3.98 2.07
N ASN A 144 -10.62 5.24 2.36
CA ASN A 144 -9.29 5.76 2.06
C ASN A 144 -8.19 5.03 2.84
N ASP A 145 -8.43 4.63 4.08
CA ASP A 145 -7.45 3.90 4.88
C ASP A 145 -7.24 2.49 4.33
N VAL A 146 -8.34 1.83 3.93
CA VAL A 146 -8.31 0.51 3.30
C VAL A 146 -7.60 0.58 1.95
N GLU A 147 -7.97 1.52 1.08
CA GLU A 147 -7.33 1.74 -0.22
C GLU A 147 -5.82 1.96 -0.07
N ASN A 148 -5.42 2.91 0.80
CA ASN A 148 -4.02 3.22 1.04
C ASN A 148 -3.24 2.02 1.59
N ARG A 149 -3.86 1.17 2.42
CA ARG A 149 -3.25 -0.06 2.92
C ARG A 149 -2.91 -1.03 1.78
N PHE A 150 -3.83 -1.25 0.86
CA PHE A 150 -3.62 -2.12 -0.31
C PHE A 150 -2.55 -1.54 -1.25
N ILE A 151 -2.61 -0.23 -1.55
CA ILE A 151 -1.59 0.46 -2.34
C ILE A 151 -0.22 0.33 -1.68
N ASN A 152 -0.11 0.59 -0.37
CA ASN A 152 1.14 0.49 0.36
C ASN A 152 1.70 -0.93 0.35
N ALA A 153 0.87 -1.95 0.54
CA ALA A 153 1.28 -3.35 0.45
C ALA A 153 1.80 -3.71 -0.94
N PHE A 154 1.12 -3.26 -2.00
CA PHE A 154 1.57 -3.45 -3.38
C PHE A 154 2.92 -2.78 -3.61
N LEU A 155 3.06 -1.52 -3.21
CA LEU A 155 4.28 -0.75 -3.40
C LEU A 155 5.45 -1.33 -2.61
N GLU A 156 5.20 -1.77 -1.37
CA GLU A 156 6.21 -2.44 -0.55
C GLU A 156 6.70 -3.74 -1.20
N ARG A 157 5.77 -4.56 -1.71
CA ARG A 157 6.10 -5.81 -2.41
C ARG A 157 6.93 -5.56 -3.67
N LYS A 158 6.57 -4.54 -4.47
CA LYS A 158 7.20 -4.29 -5.78
C LYS A 158 8.42 -3.38 -5.71
N PHE A 159 8.51 -2.47 -4.76
CA PHE A 159 9.54 -1.43 -4.73
C PHE A 159 10.32 -1.38 -3.41
N GLY A 160 9.90 -2.13 -2.40
CA GLY A 160 10.53 -2.17 -1.08
C GLY A 160 9.95 -1.12 -0.12
N THR A 161 10.56 -1.00 1.05
CA THR A 161 10.03 -0.24 2.18
C THR A 161 10.35 1.26 2.17
N SER A 162 11.31 1.71 1.34
CA SER A 162 11.73 3.12 1.24
C SER A 162 10.53 4.03 0.94
N PHE A 163 10.41 5.11 1.73
CA PHE A 163 9.33 6.07 1.57
C PHE A 163 9.44 6.82 0.23
N GLU A 164 10.63 7.29 -0.14
CA GLU A 164 10.81 8.12 -1.34
C GLU A 164 10.62 7.29 -2.61
N ILE A 165 11.13 6.05 -2.63
CA ILE A 165 10.88 5.11 -3.73
C ILE A 165 9.39 4.80 -3.83
N LYS A 166 8.69 4.51 -2.73
CA LYS A 166 7.24 4.27 -2.76
C LYS A 166 6.48 5.50 -3.26
N SER A 167 6.85 6.70 -2.83
CA SER A 167 6.25 7.96 -3.28
C SER A 167 6.43 8.16 -4.79
N LEU A 168 7.65 7.97 -5.30
CA LEU A 168 7.93 8.03 -6.73
C LEU A 168 7.15 6.96 -7.50
N SER A 169 7.12 5.73 -6.98
CA SER A 169 6.42 4.61 -7.62
C SER A 169 4.91 4.84 -7.70
N LYS A 170 4.30 5.35 -6.62
CA LYS A 170 2.90 5.78 -6.55
C LYS A 170 2.63 6.84 -7.62
N PHE A 171 3.43 7.90 -7.64
CA PHE A 171 3.34 8.97 -8.64
C PHE A 171 3.41 8.41 -10.07
N LEU A 172 4.36 7.52 -10.35
CA LEU A 172 4.53 6.96 -11.70
C LEU A 172 3.30 6.15 -12.13
N ILE A 173 2.73 5.34 -11.24
CA ILE A 173 1.57 4.50 -11.56
C ILE A 173 0.32 5.37 -11.76
N GLU A 174 0.07 6.31 -10.86
CA GLU A 174 -1.15 7.13 -10.86
C GLU A 174 -1.21 8.11 -12.03
N ASN A 175 -0.05 8.56 -12.53
CA ASN A 175 0.11 9.41 -13.71
C ASN A 175 0.37 8.61 -15.01
N ASN A 176 0.06 7.32 -15.04
CA ASN A 176 0.18 6.46 -16.22
C ASN A 176 1.60 6.25 -16.78
N TYR A 177 2.66 6.54 -16.00
CA TYR A 177 4.06 6.24 -16.32
C TYR A 177 4.44 4.78 -15.99
N LYS A 178 3.60 3.81 -16.38
CA LYS A 178 3.77 2.38 -16.04
C LYS A 178 5.09 1.80 -16.55
N LYS A 179 5.57 2.23 -17.72
CA LYS A 179 6.87 1.79 -18.28
C LYS A 179 8.04 2.24 -17.40
N ASN A 180 7.97 3.46 -16.87
CA ASN A 180 8.98 4.00 -15.96
C ASN A 180 8.91 3.31 -14.59
N ALA A 181 7.71 3.04 -14.08
CA ALA A 181 7.53 2.25 -12.85
C ALA A 181 8.16 0.85 -12.98
N LYS A 182 7.97 0.16 -14.13
CA LYS A 182 8.65 -1.11 -14.43
C LYS A 182 10.18 -0.96 -14.43
N TYR A 183 10.70 0.12 -15.01
CA TYR A 183 12.14 0.38 -15.02
C TYR A 183 12.68 0.65 -13.60
N LEU A 184 11.97 1.42 -12.78
CA LEU A 184 12.33 1.65 -11.39
C LEU A 184 12.39 0.34 -10.59
N ASN A 185 11.39 -0.54 -10.75
CA ASN A 185 11.41 -1.88 -10.17
C ASN A 185 12.63 -2.70 -10.62
N LYS A 186 12.98 -2.67 -11.91
CA LYS A 186 14.20 -3.32 -12.43
C LYS A 186 15.48 -2.75 -11.83
N LEU A 187 15.58 -1.42 -11.68
CA LEU A 187 16.74 -0.80 -11.02
C LEU A 187 16.88 -1.28 -9.57
N ILE A 188 15.78 -1.39 -8.85
CA ILE A 188 15.78 -1.86 -7.46
C ILE A 188 16.22 -3.33 -7.38
N GLN A 189 15.81 -4.18 -8.32
CA GLN A 189 16.26 -5.57 -8.40
C GLN A 189 17.76 -5.69 -8.67
N VAL A 190 18.35 -4.78 -9.44
CA VAL A 190 19.79 -4.79 -9.78
C VAL A 190 20.65 -4.20 -8.66
N ILE A 191 20.25 -3.05 -8.10
CA ILE A 191 21.08 -2.29 -7.15
C ILE A 191 20.81 -2.72 -5.70
N GLY A 192 19.63 -3.28 -5.44
CA GLY A 192 19.13 -3.57 -4.10
C GLY A 192 18.51 -2.34 -3.45
N SER A 193 17.36 -2.54 -2.79
CA SER A 193 16.52 -1.47 -2.22
C SER A 193 17.20 -0.59 -1.16
N LYS A 194 18.31 -1.03 -0.57
CA LYS A 194 19.09 -0.24 0.41
C LYS A 194 19.82 0.96 -0.20
N SER A 195 19.99 1.00 -1.52
CA SER A 195 20.70 2.07 -2.22
C SER A 195 19.75 3.14 -2.76
N GLU A 196 18.81 3.60 -1.92
CA GLU A 196 17.74 4.53 -2.27
C GLU A 196 18.21 5.73 -3.10
N ASN A 197 19.16 6.52 -2.56
CA ASN A 197 19.73 7.67 -3.25
C ASN A 197 20.32 7.33 -4.62
N ARG A 198 21.00 6.19 -4.74
CA ARG A 198 21.62 5.76 -6.01
C ARG A 198 20.55 5.33 -7.01
N ILE A 199 19.51 4.64 -6.55
CA ILE A 199 18.37 4.22 -7.38
C ILE A 199 17.65 5.45 -7.94
N ILE A 200 17.26 6.39 -7.08
CA ILE A 200 16.54 7.60 -7.45
C ILE A 200 17.37 8.46 -8.41
N LYS A 201 18.65 8.70 -8.08
CA LYS A 201 19.56 9.47 -8.94
C LYS A 201 19.74 8.81 -10.31
N THR A 202 19.85 7.48 -10.36
CA THR A 202 19.97 6.73 -11.62
C THR A 202 18.68 6.82 -12.43
N PHE A 203 17.53 6.71 -11.77
CA PHE A 203 16.23 6.83 -12.39
C PHE A 203 16.02 8.21 -13.03
N PHE A 204 16.26 9.30 -12.30
CA PHE A 204 16.08 10.65 -12.84
C PHE A 204 17.13 11.04 -13.89
N LYS A 205 18.36 10.50 -13.80
CA LYS A 205 19.32 10.62 -14.89
C LYS A 205 18.79 10.03 -16.20
N GLN A 206 18.02 8.95 -16.12
CA GLN A 206 17.40 8.29 -17.28
C GLN A 206 16.11 9.00 -17.73
N PHE A 207 15.37 9.63 -16.82
CA PHE A 207 14.08 10.29 -17.06
C PHE A 207 14.01 11.68 -16.40
N PRO A 208 14.80 12.66 -16.88
CA PRO A 208 14.89 14.00 -16.28
C PRO A 208 13.56 14.77 -16.37
N GLU A 209 12.73 14.49 -17.37
CA GLU A 209 11.39 15.08 -17.52
C GLU A 209 10.47 14.75 -16.35
N ILE A 210 10.64 13.58 -15.73
CA ILE A 210 9.83 13.13 -14.60
C ILE A 210 10.26 13.84 -13.30
N GLU A 211 11.56 14.12 -13.13
CA GLU A 211 12.10 14.75 -11.93
C GLU A 211 11.44 16.09 -11.63
N ASN A 212 11.26 16.93 -12.67
CA ASN A 212 10.64 18.24 -12.53
C ASN A 212 9.17 18.14 -12.12
N VAL A 213 8.40 17.25 -12.77
CA VAL A 213 6.97 17.07 -12.49
C VAL A 213 6.77 16.50 -11.09
N PHE A 214 7.55 15.48 -10.72
CA PHE A 214 7.49 14.85 -9.40
C PHE A 214 7.84 15.83 -8.28
N SER A 215 8.92 16.61 -8.44
CA SER A 215 9.36 17.60 -7.46
C SER A 215 8.31 18.70 -7.26
N ASN A 216 7.70 19.17 -8.36
CA ASN A 216 6.63 20.17 -8.30
C ASN A 216 5.41 19.62 -7.56
N GLN A 217 4.97 18.39 -7.86
CA GLN A 217 3.84 17.78 -7.16
C GLN A 217 4.12 17.57 -5.67
N GLN A 218 5.33 17.13 -5.30
CA GLN A 218 5.70 17.03 -3.88
C GLN A 218 5.61 18.38 -3.16
N ASN A 219 6.03 19.46 -3.81
CA ASN A 219 5.94 20.80 -3.24
C ASN A 219 4.49 21.25 -3.06
N ILE A 220 3.60 20.92 -4.01
CA ILE A 220 2.15 21.20 -3.91
C ILE A 220 1.56 20.42 -2.73
N ASN A 221 1.79 19.10 -2.67
CA ASN A 221 1.27 18.25 -1.60
C ASN A 221 1.76 18.70 -0.22
N LYS A 222 3.03 19.10 -0.10
CA LYS A 222 3.56 19.67 1.14
C LYS A 222 2.81 20.93 1.53
N LYS A 223 2.61 21.87 0.59
CA LYS A 223 1.84 23.10 0.83
C LYS A 223 0.43 22.78 1.30
N GLU A 224 -0.31 21.93 0.58
CA GLU A 224 -1.67 21.51 0.98
C GLU A 224 -1.71 20.87 2.37
N THR A 225 -0.72 20.04 2.70
CA THR A 225 -0.61 19.43 4.03
C THR A 225 -0.41 20.48 5.11
N TYR A 226 0.44 21.49 4.88
CA TYR A 226 0.62 22.60 5.80
C TYR A 226 -0.65 23.45 5.93
N THR A 227 -1.36 23.71 4.83
CA THR A 227 -2.62 24.46 4.85
C THR A 227 -3.68 23.71 5.67
N ASN A 228 -3.88 22.42 5.39
CA ASN A 228 -4.86 21.59 6.09
C ASN A 228 -4.52 21.40 7.58
N PHE A 229 -3.23 21.25 7.91
CA PHE A 229 -2.78 21.23 9.30
C PHE A 229 -3.08 22.57 9.97
N PHE A 230 -2.73 23.69 9.34
CA PHE A 230 -2.98 25.01 9.90
C PHE A 230 -4.47 25.25 10.13
N GLU A 231 -5.33 24.97 9.14
CA GLU A 231 -6.79 25.11 9.25
C GLU A 231 -7.36 24.24 10.38
N LYS A 232 -6.93 22.98 10.49
CA LYS A 232 -7.39 22.06 11.53
C LYS A 232 -7.04 22.52 12.95
N TYR A 233 -5.89 23.17 13.11
CA TYR A 233 -5.35 23.56 14.43
C TYR A 233 -5.44 25.06 14.73
N GLN A 234 -5.95 25.87 13.80
CA GLN A 234 -6.04 27.34 13.95
C GLN A 234 -6.80 27.75 15.21
N ASN A 235 -7.94 27.11 15.49
CA ASN A 235 -8.74 27.41 16.68
C ASN A 235 -8.02 27.03 17.98
N TYR A 236 -7.28 25.92 17.99
CA TYR A 236 -6.50 25.49 19.15
C TYR A 236 -5.31 26.43 19.42
N LEU A 237 -4.61 26.86 18.37
CA LEU A 237 -3.53 27.84 18.46
C LEU A 237 -4.04 29.18 19.00
N LEU A 238 -5.19 29.65 18.54
CA LEU A 238 -5.82 30.88 19.03
C LEU A 238 -6.15 30.79 20.53
N ILE A 239 -6.77 29.68 20.95
CA ILE A 239 -7.09 29.42 22.37
C ILE A 239 -5.81 29.41 23.21
N LEU A 240 -4.75 28.72 22.75
CA LEU A 240 -3.49 28.62 23.47
C LEU A 240 -2.81 30.00 23.61
N LEU A 241 -2.90 30.84 22.58
CA LEU A 241 -2.36 32.20 22.57
C LEU A 241 -3.13 33.12 23.53
N VAL A 242 -4.46 32.99 23.60
CA VAL A 242 -5.30 33.70 24.59
C VAL A 242 -4.96 33.26 26.01
N ILE A 243 -4.82 31.96 26.26
CA ILE A 243 -4.40 31.44 27.58
C ILE A 243 -3.02 32.00 27.96
N PHE A 244 -2.07 32.00 27.02
CA PHE A 244 -0.74 32.55 27.24
C PHE A 244 -0.78 34.05 27.57
N LEU A 245 -1.59 34.84 26.86
CA LEU A 245 -1.79 36.27 27.14
C LEU A 245 -2.39 36.50 28.54
N ILE A 246 -3.38 35.70 28.94
CA ILE A 246 -3.97 35.79 30.28
C ILE A 246 -2.90 35.51 31.34
N ILE A 247 -2.14 34.42 31.20
CA ILE A 247 -1.05 34.07 32.12
C ILE A 247 0.00 35.19 32.17
N PHE A 248 0.39 35.73 31.02
CA PHE A 248 1.37 36.82 30.93
C PHE A 248 0.88 38.08 31.66
N ILE A 249 -0.38 38.47 31.49
CA ILE A 249 -0.98 39.60 32.21
C ILE A 249 -0.98 39.35 33.72
N PHE A 250 -1.34 38.14 34.17
CA PHE A 250 -1.31 37.77 35.59
C PHE A 250 0.10 37.83 36.18
N ILE A 251 1.12 37.37 35.45
CA ILE A 251 2.52 37.43 35.88
C ILE A 251 2.97 38.89 36.01
N VAL A 252 2.74 39.70 34.97
CA VAL A 252 3.16 41.12 34.96
C VAL A 252 2.43 41.92 36.04
N ALA A 253 1.16 41.65 36.31
CA ALA A 253 0.39 42.33 37.36
C ALA A 253 0.79 41.91 38.79
N SER A 254 1.60 40.85 38.96
CA SER A 254 2.07 40.36 40.25
C SER A 254 3.47 40.85 40.64
N PHE A 255 4.10 41.69 39.81
CA PHE A 255 5.37 42.38 40.06
C PHE A 255 5.14 43.88 40.25
#